data_AF-G9ESL3-F1
#
_entry.id   AF-G9ESL3-F1
#
_cell.length_a   1.000
_cell.length_b   1.000
_cell.length_c   1.000
_cell.angle_alpha   90.00
_cell.angle_beta   90.00
_cell.angle_gamma   90.00
#
_symmetry.space_group_name_H-M   'P 1'
#
loop_
_entity.id
_entity.type
_entity.pdbx_description
1 polymer ?
#
loop_
_entity_poly.entity_id
_entity_poly.type
_entity_poly.pdbx_seq_one_letter_code
_entity_poly.pdbx_strand_id
1 'polypeptide(L)'
;MLFCSNYFDIKRENIMEIRPVAFESDLIITLEGNQKIVITPFKTHEPGNFKLGIDAPKHVTINRQEIYLKKQEQLKKEIRQASADS
;
A
#
# COMPACT_ATOMS: atom_id res chain seq x y z
N MET A 1 -11.35 -3.98 28.46
CA MET A 1 -10.21 -3.35 27.76
C MET A 1 -10.06 -4.09 26.43
N LEU A 2 -10.61 -3.55 25.33
CA LEU A 2 -10.61 -4.21 24.02
C LEU A 2 -9.34 -3.81 23.27
N PHE A 3 -8.39 -4.74 23.15
CA PHE A 3 -7.27 -4.60 22.24
C PHE A 3 -7.79 -4.83 20.81
N CYS A 4 -8.08 -3.75 20.08
CA CYS A 4 -8.25 -3.81 18.63
C CYS A 4 -6.85 -3.95 18.00
N SER A 5 -6.39 -5.18 17.80
CA SER A 5 -5.19 -5.45 17.01
C SER A 5 -5.50 -5.20 15.55
N ASN A 6 -4.90 -4.17 14.94
CA ASN A 6 -4.97 -3.97 13.49
C ASN A 6 -3.85 -4.75 12.84
N TYR A 7 -4.16 -5.45 11.76
CA TYR A 7 -3.21 -6.22 10.98
C TYR A 7 -2.93 -5.51 9.67
N PHE A 8 -1.64 -5.33 9.36
CA PHE A 8 -1.18 -4.80 8.08
C PHE A 8 -0.73 -5.94 7.17
N ASP A 9 -1.21 -5.93 5.93
CA ASP A 9 -0.74 -6.81 4.86
C ASP A 9 0.37 -6.09 4.07
N ILE A 10 1.59 -6.61 4.14
CA ILE A 10 2.73 -6.14 3.36
C ILE A 10 3.11 -7.23 2.37
N LYS A 11 2.99 -6.95 1.06
CA LYS A 11 3.53 -7.80 0.00
C LYS A 11 4.98 -7.43 -0.30
N ARG A 12 5.91 -8.32 -0.01
CA ARG A 12 7.32 -8.27 -0.42
C ARG A 12 7.65 -9.55 -1.18
N GLU A 13 8.17 -9.44 -2.40
CA GLU A 13 8.70 -10.60 -3.16
C GLU A 13 7.80 -11.85 -3.15
N ASN A 14 6.49 -11.67 -3.36
CA ASN A 14 5.46 -12.72 -3.35
C ASN A 14 5.22 -13.44 -2.00
N ILE A 15 5.81 -12.97 -0.90
CA ILE A 15 5.52 -13.45 0.46
C ILE A 15 4.63 -12.42 1.17
N MET A 16 3.56 -12.90 1.78
CA MET A 16 2.66 -12.10 2.61
C MET A 16 3.18 -12.08 4.04
N GLU A 17 3.37 -10.89 4.60
CA GLU A 17 3.73 -10.70 5.99
C GLU A 17 2.61 -9.93 6.72
N ILE A 18 2.16 -10.47 7.85
CA ILE A 18 1.13 -9.86 8.71
C ILE A 18 1.76 -9.34 9.98
N ARG A 19 1.62 -8.02 10.24
CA ARG A 19 2.12 -7.38 11.47
C ARG A 19 1.00 -6.69 12.24
N PRO A 20 0.87 -6.91 13.57
CA PRO A 20 -0.01 -6.12 14.41
C PRO A 20 0.59 -4.73 14.64
N VAL A 21 -0.21 -3.68 14.44
CA VAL A 21 0.23 -2.29 14.67
C VAL A 21 -0.88 -1.54 15.40
N ALA A 22 -0.50 -0.87 16.48
CA ALA A 22 -1.42 -0.02 17.23
C ALA A 22 -1.76 1.23 16.42
N PHE A 23 -2.96 1.77 16.63
CA PHE A 23 -3.30 3.09 16.10
C PHE A 23 -2.33 4.15 16.62
N GLU A 24 -2.11 5.18 15.80
CA GLU A 24 -1.19 6.30 16.06
C GLU A 24 0.27 5.87 16.28
N SER A 25 0.64 4.66 15.84
CA SER A 25 2.01 4.13 15.91
C SER A 25 2.56 3.84 14.52
N ASP A 26 3.86 4.11 14.33
CA ASP A 26 4.50 3.97 13.04
C ASP A 26 4.89 2.53 12.71
N LEU A 27 4.51 2.08 11.51
CA LEU A 27 5.02 0.89 10.86
C LEU A 27 6.08 1.30 9.83
N ILE A 28 7.33 0.93 10.09
CA ILE A 28 8.45 1.27 9.20
C ILE A 28 8.76 0.08 8.28
N ILE A 29 8.77 0.35 6.97
CA ILE A 29 9.09 -0.60 5.91
C ILE A 29 10.38 -0.10 5.23
N THR A 30 11.46 -0.87 5.37
CA THR A 30 12.73 -0.59 4.69
C THR A 30 12.79 -1.32 3.35
N LEU A 31 12.84 -0.59 2.24
CA LEU A 31 13.05 -1.14 0.90
C LEU A 31 14.56 -1.31 0.61
N GLU A 32 14.85 -1.93 -0.54
CA GLU A 32 16.21 -1.97 -1.08
C GLU A 32 16.81 -0.56 -1.19
N GLY A 33 18.13 -0.47 -0.99
CA GLY A 33 18.82 0.83 -0.97
C GLY A 33 18.55 1.66 0.28
N ASN A 34 18.11 1.04 1.38
CA ASN A 34 17.88 1.68 2.69
C ASN A 34 16.83 2.79 2.67
N GLN A 35 15.88 2.71 1.74
CA GLN A 35 14.78 3.65 1.62
C GLN A 35 13.69 3.28 2.63
N LYS A 36 13.18 4.28 3.35
CA LYS A 36 12.17 4.06 4.40
C LYS A 36 10.81 4.54 3.95
N ILE A 37 9.81 3.71 4.17
CA ILE A 37 8.40 4.07 4.07
C ILE A 37 7.82 3.95 5.47
N VAL A 38 7.12 4.98 5.92
CA VAL A 38 6.44 5.01 7.22
C VAL A 38 4.95 4.97 6.97
N ILE A 39 4.25 4.04 7.63
CA ILE A 39 2.80 3.90 7.57
C ILE A 39 2.25 4.09 8.97
N THR A 40 1.31 5.03 9.13
CA THR A 40 0.70 5.34 10.43
C THR A 40 -0.82 5.18 10.33
N PRO A 41 -1.44 4.24 11.06
CA PRO A 41 -2.90 4.14 11.14
C PRO A 41 -3.48 5.18 12.07
N PHE A 42 -4.59 5.79 11.66
CA PHE A 42 -5.37 6.73 12.46
C PHE A 42 -6.81 6.26 12.57
N LYS A 43 -7.37 6.33 13.78
CA LYS A 43 -8.80 6.05 13.98
C LYS A 43 -9.65 7.10 13.27
N THR A 44 -10.80 6.66 12.77
CA THR A 44 -11.87 7.56 12.33
C THR A 44 -13.08 7.44 13.25
N HIS A 45 -13.93 8.46 13.23
CA HIS A 45 -15.22 8.42 13.94
C HIS A 45 -16.21 7.41 13.32
N GLU A 46 -16.01 7.06 12.04
CA GLU A 46 -16.83 6.08 11.35
C GLU A 46 -16.38 4.65 11.70
N PRO A 47 -17.28 3.80 12.23
CA PRO A 47 -16.97 2.41 12.55
C PRO A 47 -16.55 1.61 11.32
N GLY A 48 -15.54 0.75 11.47
CA GLY A 48 -15.04 -0.11 10.38
C GLY A 48 -14.07 0.57 9.42
N ASN A 49 -13.94 1.90 9.50
CA ASN A 49 -12.99 2.67 8.71
C ASN A 49 -11.80 3.13 9.56
N PHE A 50 -10.67 3.34 8.89
CA PHE A 50 -9.49 3.99 9.44
C PHE A 50 -8.76 4.74 8.32
N LYS A 51 -7.88 5.66 8.70
CA LYS A 51 -7.02 6.40 7.77
C LYS A 51 -5.59 5.88 7.88
N LEU A 52 -4.84 6.00 6.79
CA LEU A 52 -3.41 5.71 6.75
C LEU A 52 -2.66 6.98 6.34
N GLY A 53 -1.75 7.43 7.20
CA GLY A 53 -0.68 8.33 6.80
C GLY A 53 0.43 7.51 6.18
N ILE A 54 0.97 7.96 5.05
CA ILE A 54 2.07 7.28 4.37
C ILE A 54 3.12 8.35 4.06
N ASP A 55 4.30 8.21 4.67
CA ASP A 55 5.49 8.98 4.33
C ASP A 55 6.43 8.09 3.50
N ALA A 56 6.81 8.56 2.33
CA ALA A 56 7.65 7.82 1.40
C ALA A 56 8.48 8.77 0.52
N PRO A 57 9.63 8.31 0.01
CA PRO A 57 10.42 9.06 -0.96
C PRO A 57 9.63 9.39 -2.24
N LYS A 58 9.94 10.51 -2.87
CA LYS A 58 9.21 11.03 -4.05
C LYS A 58 9.16 10.09 -5.25
N HIS A 59 10.14 9.20 -5.41
CA HIS A 59 10.18 8.24 -6.50
C HIS A 59 9.31 7.00 -6.25
N VAL A 60 8.83 6.80 -5.01
CA VAL A 60 7.91 5.71 -4.68
C VAL A 60 6.49 6.15 -5.00
N THR A 61 5.82 5.41 -5.87
CA THR A 61 4.41 5.68 -6.20
C THR A 61 3.50 4.91 -5.25
N ILE A 62 2.67 5.63 -4.50
CA ILE A 62 1.67 5.06 -3.60
C ILE A 62 0.31 5.08 -4.30
N ASN A 63 -0.37 3.92 -4.35
CA ASN A 63 -1.70 3.80 -4.94
C ASN A 63 -2.59 2.95 -4.04
N ARG A 64 -3.90 3.19 -4.09
CA ARG A 64 -4.86 2.17 -3.67
C ARG A 64 -4.83 1.01 -4.65
N GLN A 65 -4.97 -0.22 -4.16
CA GLN A 65 -4.80 -1.43 -4.97
C GLN A 65 -5.74 -1.46 -6.18
N GLU A 66 -7.00 -1.08 -5.99
CA GLU A 66 -8.01 -1.05 -7.04
C GLU A 66 -7.68 -0.05 -8.16
N ILE A 67 -7.02 1.07 -7.81
CA ILE A 67 -6.58 2.08 -8.79
C ILE A 67 -5.34 1.58 -9.54
N TYR A 68 -4.39 0.96 -8.81
CA TYR A 68 -3.20 0.38 -9.40
C TYR A 68 -3.54 -0.69 -10.45
N LEU A 69 -4.44 -1.62 -10.10
CA LEU A 69 -4.86 -2.70 -11.00
C LEU A 69 -5.54 -2.17 -12.27
N LYS A 70 -6.44 -1.20 -12.14
CA LYS A 70 -7.08 -0.55 -13.29
C LYS A 70 -6.06 0.12 -14.22
N LYS A 71 -5.06 0.81 -13.66
CA LYS A 71 -3.99 1.43 -14.44
C LYS A 71 -3.16 0.40 -15.19
N GLN A 72 -2.83 -0.72 -14.55
CA GLN A 72 -2.09 -1.82 -15.18
C GLN A 72 -2.87 -2.48 -16.32
N GLU A 73 -4.17 -2.68 -16.16
CA GLU A 73 -5.02 -3.22 -17.23
C GLU A 73 -5.09 -2.29 -18.44
N GLN A 74 -5.21 -0.98 -18.20
CA GLN A 74 -5.23 0.00 -19.29
C GLN A 74 -3.92 0.02 -20.07
N LEU A 75 -2.77 0.06 -19.38
CA LEU A 75 -1.46 0.02 -20.02
C LEU A 75 -1.27 -1.25 -20.87
N LYS A 76 -1.73 -2.40 -20.37
CA LYS A 76 -1.69 -3.66 -21.12
C LYS A 76 -2.55 -3.62 -22.38
N LYS A 77 -3.70 -2.95 -22.35
CA LYS A 77 -4.57 -2.78 -23.53
C LYS A 77 -3.89 -1.89 -24.58
N GLU A 78 -3.31 -0.78 -24.15
CA GLU A 78 -2.60 0.17 -25.04
C GLU A 78 -1.41 -0.50 -25.74
N ILE A 79 -0.60 -1.28 -25.01
CA ILE A 79 0.52 -2.04 -25.58
C ILE A 79 0.04 -3.05 -26.62
N ARG A 80 -1.03 -3.80 -26.34
CA ARG A 80 -1.59 -4.78 -27.28
C ARG A 80 -2.10 -4.13 -28.55
N GLN A 81 -2.75 -2.97 -28.44
CA GLN A 81 -3.25 -2.22 -29.59
C GLN A 81 -2.09 -1.73 -30.47
N ALA A 82 -1.05 -1.15 -29.86
CA ALA A 82 0.13 -0.67 -30.57
C ALA A 82 0.90 -1.80 -31.32
N SER A 83 0.89 -3.03 -30.79
CA SER A 83 1.50 -4.19 -31.46
C SER A 83 0.63 -4.83 -32.55
N ALA A 84 -0.67 -4.51 -32.60
CA ALA A 84 -1.59 -5.03 -33.63
C ALA A 84 -1.69 -4.10 -34.84
N ASP A 85 -1.38 -2.81 -34.65
CA ASP A 85 -1.39 -1.78 -35.69
C ASP A 85 -0.01 -1.62 -36.40
N SER A 86 0.99 -2.45 -36.04
CA SER A 86 2.34 -2.54 -36.62
C SER A 86 2.57 -3.86 -37.34
#